data_AF-A0A954TXV3-F1
#
_entry.id   AF-A0A954TXV3-F1
#
_cell.length_a   1.000
_cell.length_b   1.000
_cell.length_c   1.000
_cell.angle_alpha   90.00
_cell.angle_beta   90.00
_cell.angle_gamma   90.00
#
_symmetry.space_group_name_H-M   'P 1'
#
loop_
_entity.id
_entity.type
_entity.pdbx_description
1 polymer ?
#
loop_
_entity_poly.entity_id
_entity_poly.type
_entity_poly.pdbx_seq_one_letter_code
_entity_poly.pdbx_strand_id
1 'polypeptide(L)'
;MPIDPTLIIGEILGAPAGQASNPAIADYRCLFIDSQCSKRSQKLSGPYPVCSVRRGRSESKLVCLCPKRFFQVNFLDDVIANCWGGDRPSNPQVAHEVQMAGFGQVDFVIADIDTELGTVREFISIELQAVDITGSVEPAYQAAINRQALDARPSHGFNWANVRKRYIT
;
A
#
# COMPACT_ATOMS: atom_id res chain seq x y z
N MET A 1 7.63 -18.38 25.62
CA MET A 1 6.16 -18.42 25.51
C MET A 1 5.82 -18.27 24.04
N PRO A 2 5.02 -19.17 23.44
CA PRO A 2 4.64 -19.07 22.04
C PRO A 2 3.94 -17.74 21.75
N ILE A 3 4.29 -17.10 20.64
CA ILE A 3 3.75 -15.80 20.23
C ILE A 3 2.81 -16.01 19.04
N ASP A 4 1.58 -15.51 19.16
CA ASP A 4 0.64 -15.48 18.05
C ASP A 4 1.14 -14.51 16.96
N PRO A 5 1.36 -14.98 15.72
CA PRO A 5 1.83 -14.12 14.62
C PRO A 5 0.82 -13.03 14.22
N THR A 6 -0.48 -13.20 14.50
CA THR A 6 -1.53 -12.20 14.22
C THR A 6 -1.42 -10.96 15.12
N LEU A 7 -0.64 -11.02 16.20
CA LEU A 7 -0.27 -9.85 17.01
C LEU A 7 0.80 -8.98 16.32
N ILE A 8 1.34 -9.43 15.20
CA ILE A 8 2.39 -8.77 14.41
C ILE A 8 1.84 -8.42 13.03
N ILE A 9 1.31 -9.41 12.31
CA ILE A 9 0.74 -9.22 10.98
C ILE A 9 -0.69 -8.71 11.14
N GLY A 10 -0.99 -7.58 10.50
CA GLY A 10 -2.33 -6.98 10.50
C GLY A 10 -3.20 -7.60 9.42
N GLU A 11 -2.71 -7.53 8.18
CA GLU A 11 -3.42 -8.01 7.01
C GLU A 11 -2.51 -8.82 6.08
N ILE A 12 -3.07 -9.88 5.54
CA ILE A 12 -2.49 -10.71 4.48
C ILE A 12 -3.44 -10.66 3.29
N LEU A 13 -2.94 -10.22 2.14
CA LEU A 13 -3.72 -10.09 0.91
C LEU A 13 -5.02 -9.26 1.09
N GLY A 14 -4.96 -8.23 1.94
CA GLY A 14 -6.09 -7.36 2.25
C GLY A 14 -7.10 -7.89 3.29
N ALA A 15 -6.98 -9.15 3.71
CA ALA A 15 -7.81 -9.72 4.78
C ALA A 15 -7.11 -9.66 6.15
N PRO A 16 -7.84 -9.51 7.27
CA PRO A 16 -7.27 -9.60 8.61
C PRO A 16 -6.49 -10.90 8.80
N ALA A 17 -5.28 -10.85 9.38
CA ALA A 17 -4.38 -12.00 9.43
C ALA A 17 -4.98 -13.24 10.13
N GLY A 18 -5.82 -13.05 11.15
CA GLY A 18 -6.53 -14.15 11.84
C GLY A 18 -7.66 -14.79 11.03
N GLN A 19 -8.10 -14.15 9.94
CA GLN A 19 -9.15 -14.63 9.04
C GLN A 19 -8.62 -14.95 7.64
N ALA A 20 -7.37 -14.60 7.35
CA ALA A 20 -6.78 -14.77 6.04
C ALA A 20 -6.58 -16.27 5.72
N SER A 21 -7.05 -16.69 4.56
CA SER A 21 -6.67 -17.98 3.98
C SER A 21 -5.21 -17.94 3.49
N ASN A 22 -4.62 -19.12 3.27
CA ASN A 22 -3.32 -19.19 2.62
C ASN A 22 -3.39 -18.50 1.23
N PRO A 23 -2.58 -17.45 0.97
CA PRO A 23 -2.65 -16.68 -0.28
C PRO A 23 -2.44 -17.51 -1.55
N ALA A 24 -1.76 -18.66 -1.45
CA ALA A 24 -1.57 -19.57 -2.58
C ALA A 24 -2.89 -20.11 -3.14
N ILE A 25 -3.94 -20.24 -2.32
CA ILE A 25 -5.27 -20.69 -2.76
C ILE A 25 -5.88 -19.72 -3.77
N ALA A 26 -5.60 -18.42 -3.63
CA ALA A 26 -6.09 -17.37 -4.51
C ALA A 26 -5.03 -16.96 -5.55
N ASP A 27 -4.01 -17.79 -5.78
CA ASP A 27 -2.84 -17.48 -6.64
C ASP A 27 -2.22 -16.10 -6.34
N TYR A 28 -2.24 -15.73 -5.05
CA TYR A 28 -1.78 -14.43 -4.56
C TYR A 28 -2.43 -13.22 -5.26
N ARG A 29 -3.64 -13.34 -5.80
CA ARG A 29 -4.37 -12.23 -6.45
C ARG A 29 -4.71 -11.14 -5.44
N CYS A 30 -4.17 -9.94 -5.67
CA CYS A 30 -4.38 -8.79 -4.80
C CYS A 30 -5.79 -8.24 -4.98
N LEU A 31 -6.52 -8.07 -3.88
CA LEU A 31 -7.88 -7.53 -3.86
C LEU A 31 -7.99 -6.08 -4.35
N PHE A 32 -6.86 -5.38 -4.46
CA PHE A 32 -6.83 -3.93 -4.69
C PHE A 32 -6.38 -3.51 -6.09
N ILE A 33 -5.73 -4.40 -6.85
CA ILE A 33 -5.14 -4.06 -8.18
C ILE A 33 -5.47 -5.10 -9.25
N ASP A 34 -6.45 -5.96 -8.96
CA ASP A 34 -6.95 -7.03 -9.82
C ASP A 34 -5.87 -7.85 -10.57
N SER A 35 -4.74 -8.07 -9.91
CA SER A 35 -3.56 -8.74 -10.46
C SER A 35 -2.80 -9.44 -9.33
N GLN A 36 -1.83 -10.29 -9.66
CA GLN A 36 -1.01 -10.96 -8.65
C GLN A 36 -0.29 -9.92 -7.79
N CYS A 37 -0.25 -10.14 -6.47
CA CYS A 37 0.45 -9.27 -5.54
C CYS A 37 1.90 -9.09 -6.00
N SER A 38 2.34 -7.84 -6.19
CA SER A 38 3.69 -7.52 -6.65
C SER A 38 4.73 -7.50 -5.53
N LYS A 39 4.31 -7.51 -4.26
CA LYS A 39 5.23 -7.48 -3.13
C LYS A 39 6.04 -8.78 -3.08
N ARG A 40 7.35 -8.66 -2.87
CA ARG A 40 8.31 -9.78 -2.82
C ARG A 40 9.13 -9.72 -1.53
N SER A 41 9.65 -10.88 -1.10
CA SER A 41 10.70 -10.98 -0.10
C SER A 41 11.97 -11.49 -0.78
N GLN A 42 13.14 -11.10 -0.28
CA GLN A 42 14.42 -11.66 -0.75
C GLN A 42 14.58 -13.14 -0.37
N LYS A 43 13.86 -13.64 0.64
CA LYS A 43 13.99 -15.03 1.12
C LYS A 43 12.90 -15.97 0.62
N LEU A 44 11.82 -15.45 0.04
CA LEU A 44 10.71 -16.25 -0.46
C LEU A 44 10.75 -16.32 -1.99
N SER A 45 10.64 -17.52 -2.54
CA SER A 45 10.41 -17.74 -3.97
C SER A 45 8.93 -17.49 -4.31
N GLY A 46 8.48 -16.24 -4.25
CA GLY A 46 7.10 -15.89 -4.59
C GLY A 46 6.59 -14.59 -3.99
N PRO A 47 5.31 -14.26 -4.21
CA PRO A 47 4.69 -13.09 -3.62
C PRO A 47 4.69 -13.15 -2.09
N TYR A 48 4.82 -11.98 -1.49
CA TYR A 48 4.88 -11.77 -0.05
C TYR A 48 3.80 -10.75 0.38
N PRO A 49 2.52 -11.16 0.41
CA PRO A 49 1.37 -10.25 0.44
C PRO A 49 1.05 -9.71 1.84
N VAL A 50 2.04 -9.22 2.58
CA VAL A 50 1.83 -8.52 3.86
C VAL A 50 1.44 -7.06 3.58
N CYS A 51 0.16 -6.75 3.75
CA CYS A 51 -0.42 -5.43 3.46
C CYS A 51 -0.23 -4.45 4.63
N SER A 52 -0.32 -4.94 5.88
CA SER A 52 -0.13 -4.12 7.08
C SER A 52 0.42 -4.93 8.25
N VAL A 53 1.00 -4.23 9.22
CA VAL A 53 1.49 -4.79 10.48
C VAL A 53 0.92 -4.01 11.67
N ARG A 54 0.86 -4.66 12.83
CA ARG A 54 0.40 -4.03 14.07
C ARG A 54 1.53 -3.25 14.73
N ARG A 55 1.22 -2.01 15.16
CA ARG A 55 2.12 -1.16 15.93
C ARG A 55 1.76 -1.21 17.42
N GLY A 56 2.65 -1.77 18.21
CA GLY A 56 2.49 -1.91 19.66
C GLY A 56 1.66 -3.14 20.04
N ARG A 57 0.98 -3.08 21.18
CA ARG A 57 0.14 -4.18 21.70
C ARG A 57 -1.35 -4.03 21.35
N SER A 58 -1.74 -2.94 20.68
CA SER A 58 -3.14 -2.68 20.33
C SER A 58 -3.49 -3.32 19.00
N GLU A 59 -4.59 -4.06 18.95
CA GLU A 59 -5.16 -4.58 17.71
C GLU A 59 -5.67 -3.46 16.79
N SER A 60 -6.03 -2.29 17.30
CA SER A 60 -6.54 -1.21 16.46
C SER A 60 -5.47 -0.43 15.68
N LYS A 61 -4.18 -0.62 15.99
CA LYS A 61 -3.10 0.19 15.40
C LYS A 61 -2.42 -0.54 14.26
N LEU A 62 -2.99 -0.45 13.06
CA LEU A 62 -2.39 -0.95 11.83
C LEU A 62 -1.49 0.09 11.17
N VAL A 63 -0.39 -0.37 10.59
CA VAL A 63 0.50 0.43 9.73
C VAL A 63 0.59 -0.26 8.38
N CYS A 64 0.14 0.43 7.34
CA CYS A 64 0.19 -0.06 5.96
C CYS A 64 1.63 -0.14 5.47
N LEU A 65 2.00 -1.30 4.92
CA LEU A 65 3.31 -1.58 4.31
C LEU A 65 3.23 -1.75 2.79
N CYS A 66 2.07 -1.51 2.20
CA CYS A 66 1.82 -1.65 0.77
C CYS A 66 0.92 -0.50 0.31
N PRO A 67 1.35 0.38 -0.61
CA PRO A 67 0.53 1.49 -1.09
C PRO A 67 -0.75 1.02 -1.76
N LYS A 68 -0.72 -0.16 -2.39
CA LYS A 68 -1.90 -0.76 -3.03
C LYS A 68 -3.06 -0.98 -2.04
N ARG A 69 -2.79 -1.04 -0.73
CA ARG A 69 -3.82 -1.11 0.32
C ARG A 69 -4.76 0.11 0.32
N PHE A 70 -4.29 1.27 -0.13
CA PHE A 70 -5.09 2.51 -0.16
C PHE A 70 -6.14 2.54 -1.27
N PHE A 71 -6.06 1.63 -2.25
CA PHE A 71 -7.03 1.51 -3.34
C PHE A 71 -8.35 0.86 -2.89
N GLN A 72 -8.48 0.50 -1.60
CA GLN A 72 -9.78 0.06 -1.05
C GLN A 72 -10.85 1.15 -1.16
N VAL A 73 -10.43 2.42 -1.17
CA VAL A 73 -11.33 3.57 -1.24
C VAL A 73 -11.09 4.33 -2.54
N ASN A 74 -12.11 5.05 -3.02
CA ASN A 74 -11.97 5.94 -4.16
C ASN A 74 -11.35 7.28 -3.72
N PHE A 75 -10.05 7.25 -3.38
CA PHE A 75 -9.35 8.46 -2.93
C PHE A 75 -9.23 9.53 -4.03
N LEU A 76 -9.40 9.17 -5.31
CA LEU A 76 -9.35 10.13 -6.42
C LEU A 76 -10.54 11.08 -6.38
N ASP A 77 -11.74 10.56 -6.10
CA ASP A 77 -12.93 11.39 -5.88
C ASP A 77 -12.77 12.30 -4.66
N ASP A 78 -12.19 11.77 -3.56
CA ASP A 78 -11.91 12.54 -2.35
C ASP A 78 -10.92 13.68 -2.64
N VAL A 79 -9.90 13.44 -3.46
CA VAL A 79 -8.94 14.48 -3.89
C VAL A 79 -9.64 15.55 -4.72
N ILE A 80 -10.50 15.18 -5.68
CA ILE A 80 -11.28 16.15 -6.45
C ILE A 80 -12.17 16.99 -5.52
N ALA A 81 -12.81 16.35 -4.54
CA ALA A 81 -13.75 17.02 -3.65
C ALA A 81 -13.07 17.97 -2.64
N ASN A 82 -11.84 17.67 -2.22
CA ASN A 82 -11.23 18.36 -1.07
C ASN A 82 -9.90 19.08 -1.39
N CYS A 83 -9.27 18.76 -2.52
CA CYS A 83 -7.92 19.24 -2.83
C CYS A 83 -7.83 19.93 -4.21
N TRP A 84 -8.88 19.86 -5.03
CA TRP A 84 -8.92 20.61 -6.29
C TRP A 84 -8.98 22.12 -5.98
N GLY A 85 -8.04 22.88 -6.53
CA GLY A 85 -7.85 24.28 -6.14
C GLY A 85 -8.89 25.25 -6.70
N GLY A 86 -9.46 24.91 -7.85
CA GLY A 86 -10.48 25.70 -8.54
C GLY A 86 -11.89 25.09 -8.47
N ASP A 87 -12.71 25.44 -9.46
CA ASP A 87 -14.00 24.80 -9.67
C ASP A 87 -13.83 23.31 -9.98
N ARG A 88 -14.86 22.52 -9.65
CA ARG A 88 -14.84 21.07 -9.89
C ARG A 88 -14.54 20.78 -11.38
N PRO A 89 -13.61 19.86 -11.70
CA PRO A 89 -13.22 19.57 -13.08
C PRO A 89 -14.42 19.05 -13.88
N SER A 90 -14.48 19.48 -15.14
CA SER A 90 -15.59 19.15 -16.06
C SER A 90 -15.41 17.80 -16.76
N ASN A 91 -14.16 17.45 -17.08
CA ASN A 91 -13.75 16.23 -17.74
C ASN A 91 -12.42 15.72 -17.14
N PRO A 92 -12.43 15.24 -15.90
CA PRO A 92 -11.24 14.73 -15.23
C PRO A 92 -10.77 13.42 -15.88
N GLN A 93 -9.51 13.37 -16.28
CA GLN A 93 -8.81 12.19 -16.76
C GLN A 93 -7.69 11.83 -15.79
N VAL A 94 -7.50 10.53 -15.55
CA VAL A 94 -6.49 10.03 -14.60
C VAL A 94 -5.38 9.32 -15.36
N ALA A 95 -4.15 9.77 -15.15
CA ALA A 95 -2.95 9.10 -15.63
C ALA A 95 -2.18 8.51 -14.44
N HIS A 96 -1.61 7.32 -14.64
CA HIS A 96 -0.81 6.60 -13.64
C HIS A 96 0.68 6.64 -14.02
N GLU A 97 1.57 6.62 -13.03
CA GLU A 97 3.02 6.49 -13.21
C GLU A 97 3.62 7.53 -14.19
N VAL A 98 3.19 8.78 -14.06
CA VAL A 98 3.50 9.86 -14.99
C VAL A 98 4.94 10.33 -14.81
N GLN A 99 5.77 10.19 -15.86
CA GLN A 99 7.12 10.74 -15.88
C GLN A 99 7.09 12.26 -16.13
N MET A 100 7.46 13.03 -15.12
CA MET A 100 7.65 14.48 -15.23
C MET A 100 9.12 14.81 -15.54
N ALA A 101 9.32 15.55 -16.63
CA ALA A 101 10.66 15.95 -17.08
C ALA A 101 11.35 16.83 -16.02
N GLY A 102 12.54 16.41 -15.59
CA GLY A 102 13.35 17.15 -14.61
C GLY A 102 12.91 17.01 -13.15
N PHE A 103 11.83 16.28 -12.85
CA PHE A 103 11.32 16.12 -11.49
C PHE A 103 11.32 14.66 -11.02
N GLY A 104 10.79 13.75 -11.83
CA GLY A 104 10.69 12.33 -11.45
C GLY A 104 9.39 11.70 -11.94
N GLN A 105 9.08 10.52 -11.43
CA GLN A 105 7.81 9.84 -11.68
C GLN A 105 6.83 10.16 -10.55
N VAL A 106 5.58 10.43 -10.91
CA VAL A 106 4.47 10.66 -9.98
C VAL A 106 3.49 9.50 -10.06
N ASP A 107 2.97 9.04 -8.92
CA ASP A 107 2.04 7.91 -8.89
C ASP A 107 0.76 8.16 -9.71
N PHE A 108 0.13 9.33 -9.55
CA PHE A 108 -1.08 9.70 -10.30
C PHE A 108 -1.11 11.18 -10.66
N VAL A 109 -1.78 11.49 -11.77
CA VAL A 109 -2.18 12.85 -12.14
C VAL A 109 -3.66 12.82 -12.49
N ILE A 110 -4.45 13.71 -11.89
CA ILE A 110 -5.81 14.02 -12.34
C ILE A 110 -5.72 15.31 -13.14
N ALA A 111 -6.14 15.30 -14.41
CA ALA A 111 -6.11 16.46 -15.30
C ALA A 111 -7.51 16.76 -15.84
N ASP A 112 -7.95 18.01 -15.78
CA ASP A 112 -9.16 18.46 -16.46
C ASP A 112 -8.83 18.80 -17.92
N ILE A 113 -9.48 18.09 -18.85
CA ILE A 113 -9.20 18.23 -20.29
C ILE A 113 -10.26 19.10 -20.94
N ASP A 114 -9.80 20.15 -21.62
CA ASP A 114 -10.63 20.92 -22.54
C ASP A 114 -11.03 20.05 -23.73
N THR A 115 -12.32 19.73 -23.87
CA THR A 115 -12.80 18.86 -24.95
C THR A 115 -12.80 19.54 -26.31
N GLU A 116 -12.81 20.87 -26.37
CA GLU A 116 -12.80 21.61 -27.64
C GLU A 116 -11.37 21.79 -28.14
N LEU A 117 -10.44 22.12 -27.23
CA LEU A 117 -9.05 22.41 -27.57
C LEU A 117 -8.12 21.18 -27.47
N GLY A 118 -8.55 20.12 -26.77
CA GLY A 118 -7.75 18.93 -26.50
C GLY A 118 -6.56 19.19 -25.56
N THR A 119 -6.61 20.27 -24.78
CA THR A 119 -5.52 20.71 -23.89
C THR A 119 -5.84 20.46 -22.42
N VAL A 120 -4.81 20.36 -21.59
CA VAL A 120 -4.97 20.32 -20.12
C VAL A 120 -5.25 21.74 -19.61
N ARG A 121 -6.37 21.92 -18.92
CA ARG A 121 -6.72 23.20 -18.26
C ARG A 121 -6.02 23.35 -16.92
N GLU A 122 -6.18 22.33 -16.08
CA GLU A 122 -5.63 22.26 -14.73
C GLU A 122 -5.35 20.80 -14.40
N PHE A 123 -4.37 20.54 -13.53
CA PHE A 123 -4.08 19.21 -13.05
C PHE A 123 -3.58 19.23 -11.61
N ILE A 124 -3.74 18.10 -10.92
CA ILE A 124 -3.16 17.85 -9.60
C ILE A 124 -2.40 16.53 -9.64
N SER A 125 -1.20 16.52 -9.07
CA SER A 125 -0.42 15.31 -8.82
C SER A 125 -0.78 14.69 -7.47
N ILE A 126 -0.74 13.35 -7.39
CA ILE A 126 -1.03 12.60 -6.18
C ILE A 126 0.05 11.55 -5.99
N GLU A 127 0.57 11.46 -4.76
CA GLU A 127 1.58 10.47 -4.36
C GLU A 127 1.05 9.65 -3.18
N LEU A 128 1.15 8.32 -3.27
CA LEU A 128 0.72 7.40 -2.22
C LEU A 128 1.93 6.77 -1.52
N GLN A 129 2.16 7.12 -0.25
CA GLN A 129 3.21 6.50 0.54
C GLN A 129 2.66 5.53 1.60
N ALA A 130 3.14 4.30 1.56
CA ALA A 130 3.05 3.38 2.69
C ALA A 130 4.37 3.39 3.48
N VAL A 131 4.39 2.73 4.64
CA VAL A 131 5.58 2.71 5.48
C VAL A 131 6.49 1.54 5.07
N ASP A 132 7.76 1.84 4.87
CA ASP A 132 8.80 0.81 4.76
C ASP A 132 9.20 0.28 6.15
N ILE A 133 9.62 -0.97 6.23
CA ILE A 133 10.17 -1.55 7.46
C ILE A 133 11.67 -1.81 7.34
N THR A 134 12.38 -1.77 8.46
CA THR A 134 13.68 -2.39 8.64
C THR A 134 13.49 -3.82 9.19
N GLY A 135 14.48 -4.69 9.01
CA GLY A 135 14.36 -6.10 9.41
C GLY A 135 13.36 -6.86 8.54
N SER A 136 12.64 -7.83 9.11
CA SER A 136 11.66 -8.61 8.36
C SER A 136 10.55 -9.14 9.25
N VAL A 137 9.32 -9.12 8.74
CA VAL A 137 8.15 -9.78 9.36
C VAL A 137 7.83 -11.12 8.71
N GLU A 138 8.71 -11.63 7.83
CA GLU A 138 8.50 -12.88 7.09
C GLU A 138 8.28 -14.10 8.00
N PRO A 139 9.01 -14.30 9.11
CA PRO A 139 8.72 -15.41 10.01
C PRO A 139 7.30 -15.37 10.55
N ALA A 140 6.80 -14.17 10.88
CA ALA A 140 5.42 -14.00 11.35
C ALA A 140 4.41 -14.26 10.24
N TYR A 141 4.69 -13.85 9.00
CA TYR A 141 3.85 -14.18 7.86
C TYR A 141 3.77 -15.70 7.63
N GLN A 142 4.91 -16.39 7.59
CA GLN A 142 4.95 -17.85 7.41
C GLN A 142 4.20 -18.57 8.53
N ALA A 143 4.42 -18.17 9.78
CA ALA A 143 3.70 -18.71 10.92
C ALA A 143 2.19 -18.47 10.80
N ALA A 144 1.74 -17.28 10.38
CA ALA A 144 0.33 -16.97 10.19
C ALA A 144 -0.34 -17.85 9.13
N ILE A 145 0.26 -18.00 7.94
CA ILE A 145 -0.32 -18.81 6.85
C ILE A 145 -0.31 -20.31 7.18
N ASN A 146 0.63 -20.76 8.01
CA ASN A 146 0.75 -22.15 8.44
C ASN A 146 -0.04 -22.44 9.74
N ARG A 147 -0.69 -21.43 10.33
CA ARG A 147 -1.40 -21.51 11.63
C ARG A 147 -0.50 -22.03 12.76
N GLN A 148 0.73 -21.52 12.81
CA GLN A 148 1.74 -21.86 13.80
C GLN A 148 2.03 -20.67 14.72
N ALA A 149 2.43 -20.97 15.95
CA ALA A 149 2.99 -19.96 16.85
C ALA A 149 4.47 -19.70 16.53
N LEU A 150 4.95 -18.52 16.92
CA LEU A 150 6.35 -18.14 16.85
C LEU A 150 7.06 -18.44 18.17
N ASP A 151 8.30 -18.92 18.10
CA ASP A 151 9.16 -19.09 19.28
C ASP A 151 9.75 -17.76 19.77
N ALA A 152 9.97 -16.82 18.85
CA ALA A 152 10.50 -15.50 19.13
C ALA A 152 9.87 -14.45 18.21
N ARG A 153 9.77 -13.21 18.71
CA ARG A 153 9.24 -12.10 17.91
C ARG A 153 10.26 -11.71 16.84
N PRO A 154 9.91 -11.70 15.55
CA PRO A 154 10.82 -11.20 14.52
C PRO A 154 11.16 -9.73 14.73
N SER A 155 12.44 -9.40 14.54
CA SER A 155 12.93 -8.04 14.62
C SER A 155 12.54 -7.26 13.38
N HIS A 156 11.77 -6.20 13.57
CA HIS A 156 11.46 -5.19 12.56
C HIS A 156 11.20 -3.84 13.21
N GLY A 157 11.44 -2.78 12.45
CA GLY A 157 11.10 -1.41 12.83
C GLY A 157 10.46 -0.68 11.66
N PHE A 158 9.84 0.45 11.91
CA PHE A 158 9.33 1.33 10.84
C PHE A 158 10.45 2.27 10.41
N ASN A 159 10.70 2.35 9.09
CA ASN A 159 11.75 3.18 8.53
C ASN A 159 11.27 4.63 8.31
N TRP A 160 10.97 5.32 9.41
CA TRP A 160 10.46 6.70 9.39
C TRP A 160 11.41 7.68 8.70
N ALA A 161 12.73 7.45 8.80
CA ALA A 161 13.71 8.29 8.13
C ALA A 161 13.58 8.20 6.61
N ASN A 162 13.40 6.99 6.05
CA ASN A 162 13.19 6.81 4.61
C ASN A 162 11.84 7.38 4.16
N VAL A 163 10.79 7.14 4.94
CA VAL A 163 9.45 7.71 4.65
C VAL A 163 9.52 9.24 4.62
N ARG A 164 10.16 9.85 5.63
CA ARG A 164 10.36 11.31 5.69
C ARG A 164 11.15 11.83 4.49
N LYS A 165 12.22 11.13 4.11
CA LYS A 165 13.04 11.49 2.94
C LYS A 165 12.16 11.56 1.69
N ARG A 166 11.41 10.50 1.39
CA ARG A 166 10.54 10.45 0.20
C ARG A 166 9.44 11.51 0.15
N TYR A 167 9.01 12.04 1.29
CA TYR A 167 7.97 13.07 1.36
C TYR A 167 8.48 14.50 1.33
N ILE A 168 9.67 14.74 1.88
CA ILE A 168 10.14 16.11 2.15
C ILE A 168 11.29 16.52 1.23
N THR A 169 12.06 15.57 0.70
CA THR A 169 13.32 15.81 -0.02
C THR A 169 13.34 15.11 -1.36
#